data_AF-A0A285M6W4-F1
#
_entry.id   AF-A0A285M6W4-F1
#
_cell.length_a   1.000
_cell.length_b   1.000
_cell.length_c   1.000
_cell.angle_alpha   90.00
_cell.angle_beta   90.00
_cell.angle_gamma   90.00
#
_symmetry.space_group_name_H-M   'P 1'
#
loop_
_entity.id
_entity.type
_entity.pdbx_description
1 polymer ?
#
loop_
_entity_poly.entity_id
_entity_poly.type
_entity_poly.pdbx_seq_one_letter_code
_entity_poly.pdbx_strand_id
1 'polypeptide(L)'
;MRFFKLKNLNWKYILGEILLLFVGINLAIWFNDWNASKSIQKNKEIALVKIKDELRNNLAQLEESRLKNQKIPSFFDELGSLENKEGDLVLNPDMMNIFVQRYPEFYRKMDSVKVDDKLYKYKGFTKVYLEITDLSNIAWEISKSTGIFHEFGYDCLYQLQGLYHTQDLVKGELKKATEALGNKSIDDLIRVLSFMDQLEAQLESQYKDMINNIDNCK
;
A
#
# COMPACT_ATOMS: atom_id res chain seq x y z
N MET A 1 -66.44 0.75 48.10
CA MET A 1 -65.40 1.72 47.69
C MET A 1 -64.56 2.10 48.90
N ARG A 2 -63.36 1.53 49.05
CA ARG A 2 -62.43 1.86 50.14
C ARG A 2 -61.46 2.94 49.63
N PHE A 3 -61.70 4.18 50.03
CA PHE A 3 -60.80 5.30 49.77
C PHE A 3 -59.58 5.19 50.70
N PHE A 4 -58.39 5.01 50.12
CA PHE A 4 -57.12 5.11 50.83
C PHE A 4 -56.92 6.57 51.28
N LYS A 5 -56.88 6.79 52.60
CA LYS A 5 -56.41 8.05 53.19
C LYS A 5 -54.89 8.11 53.07
N LEU A 6 -54.37 8.89 52.13
CA LEU A 6 -52.94 9.21 52.03
C LEU A 6 -52.55 10.18 53.16
N LYS A 7 -51.71 9.71 54.08
CA LYS A 7 -51.01 10.50 55.10
C LYS A 7 -50.17 11.60 54.44
N ASN A 8 -49.95 12.71 55.16
CA ASN A 8 -49.08 13.83 54.76
C ASN A 8 -47.71 13.33 54.25
N LEU A 9 -47.55 13.25 52.93
CA LEU A 9 -46.30 12.91 52.26
C LEU A 9 -45.33 14.07 52.39
N ASN A 10 -44.15 13.81 52.96
CA ASN A 10 -43.11 14.82 53.13
C ASN A 10 -42.34 15.01 51.81
N TRP A 11 -42.93 15.77 50.89
CA TRP A 11 -42.45 15.97 49.52
C TRP A 11 -40.98 16.41 49.40
N LYS A 12 -40.45 17.14 50.40
CA LYS A 12 -39.03 17.53 50.43
C LYS A 12 -38.10 16.31 50.54
N TYR A 13 -38.49 15.31 51.32
CA TYR A 13 -37.73 14.08 51.50
C TYR A 13 -37.77 13.23 50.23
N ILE A 14 -38.97 13.08 49.64
CA ILE A 14 -39.17 12.31 48.41
C ILE A 14 -38.40 12.92 47.23
N LEU A 15 -38.39 14.25 47.10
CA LEU A 15 -37.57 14.94 46.08
C LEU A 15 -36.07 14.75 46.30
N GLY A 16 -35.61 14.77 47.56
CA GLY A 16 -34.21 14.49 47.89
C GLY A 16 -33.79 13.07 47.53
N GLU A 17 -34.66 12.08 47.78
CA GLU A 17 -34.43 10.68 47.44
C GLU A 17 -34.42 10.43 45.94
N ILE A 18 -35.34 11.03 45.18
CA ILE A 18 -35.35 10.99 43.71
C ILE A 18 -34.07 11.63 43.14
N LEU A 19 -33.64 12.78 43.68
CA LEU A 19 -32.44 13.47 43.23
C LEU A 19 -31.17 12.65 43.52
N LEU A 20 -31.09 12.00 44.70
CA LEU A 20 -29.99 11.10 45.04
C LEU A 20 -29.93 9.88 44.11
N LEU A 21 -31.06 9.24 43.83
CA LEU A 21 -31.13 8.13 42.88
C LEU A 21 -30.71 8.57 41.47
N PHE A 22 -31.20 9.73 41.01
CA PHE A 22 -30.84 10.28 39.71
C PHE A 22 -29.33 10.55 39.60
N VAL A 23 -28.74 11.21 40.60
CA VAL A 23 -27.29 11.50 40.62
C VAL A 23 -26.48 10.21 40.70
N GLY A 24 -26.88 9.25 41.52
CA GLY A 24 -26.19 7.96 41.66
C GLY A 24 -26.17 7.16 40.35
N ILE A 25 -27.31 7.05 39.67
CA ILE A 25 -27.41 6.34 38.39
C ILE A 25 -26.58 7.05 37.31
N ASN A 26 -26.68 8.38 37.18
CA ASN A 26 -25.92 9.12 36.18
C ASN A 26 -24.40 9.04 36.44
N LEU A 27 -23.95 9.11 37.69
CA LEU A 27 -22.53 8.96 38.03
C LEU A 27 -22.00 7.55 37.70
N ALA A 28 -22.79 6.50 37.95
CA ALA A 28 -22.40 5.13 37.64
C ALA A 28 -22.25 4.91 36.13
N ILE A 29 -23.21 5.40 35.33
CA ILE A 29 -23.13 5.36 33.86
C ILE A 29 -21.92 6.15 33.38
N TRP A 30 -21.75 7.38 33.88
CA TRP A 30 -20.65 8.25 33.50
C TRP A 30 -19.26 7.64 33.80
N PHE A 31 -19.08 7.01 34.96
CA PHE A 31 -17.81 6.38 35.31
C PHE A 31 -17.50 5.19 34.39
N ASN A 32 -18.51 4.40 34.05
CA ASN A 32 -18.38 3.29 33.11
C ASN A 32 -18.01 3.78 31.70
N ASP A 33 -18.71 4.80 31.21
CA ASP A 33 -18.47 5.40 29.89
C ASP A 33 -17.07 6.06 29.82
N TRP A 34 -16.64 6.71 30.91
CA TRP A 34 -15.30 7.28 31.01
C TRP A 34 -14.20 6.22 30.92
N ASN A 35 -14.35 5.11 31.63
CA ASN A 35 -13.37 4.01 31.58
C ASN A 35 -13.35 3.34 30.19
N ALA A 36 -14.51 3.14 29.56
CA ALA A 36 -14.62 2.61 28.21
C ALA A 36 -13.96 3.55 27.19
N SER A 37 -14.26 4.86 27.24
CA SER A 37 -13.67 5.87 26.38
C SER A 37 -12.14 5.91 26.47
N LYS A 38 -11.58 5.79 27.68
CA LYS A 38 -10.12 5.75 27.88
C LYS A 38 -9.46 4.54 27.22
N SER A 39 -10.11 3.38 27.28
CA SER A 39 -9.63 2.15 26.62
C SER A 39 -9.68 2.29 25.09
N ILE A 40 -10.78 2.85 24.57
CA ILE A 40 -10.97 3.11 23.13
C ILE A 40 -9.90 4.06 22.61
N GLN A 41 -9.65 5.17 23.29
CA GLN A 41 -8.62 6.13 22.87
C GLN A 41 -7.22 5.50 22.82
N LYS A 42 -6.87 4.66 23.80
CA LYS A 42 -5.61 3.93 23.81
C LYS A 42 -5.50 2.97 22.62
N ASN A 43 -6.57 2.23 22.32
CA ASN A 43 -6.57 1.30 21.19
C ASN A 43 -6.50 2.02 19.86
N LYS A 44 -7.14 3.19 19.75
CA LYS A 44 -7.06 4.09 18.59
C LYS A 44 -5.62 4.53 18.34
N GLU A 45 -4.93 5.01 19.38
CA GLU A 45 -3.53 5.41 19.27
C GLU A 45 -2.62 4.26 18.85
N ILE A 46 -2.80 3.07 19.44
CA ILE A 46 -2.06 1.87 19.06
C ILE A 46 -2.30 1.51 17.59
N ALA A 47 -3.56 1.55 17.14
CA ALA A 47 -3.93 1.24 15.76
C ALA A 47 -3.28 2.22 14.78
N LEU A 48 -3.34 3.53 15.04
CA LEU A 48 -2.71 4.55 14.21
C LEU A 48 -1.19 4.39 14.13
N VAL A 49 -0.53 4.06 15.25
CA VAL A 49 0.91 3.76 15.26
C VAL A 49 1.23 2.54 14.39
N LYS A 50 0.46 1.46 14.52
CA LYS A 50 0.67 0.24 13.73
C LYS A 50 0.41 0.45 12.24
N ILE A 51 -0.62 1.22 11.88
CA ILE A 51 -0.86 1.63 10.50
C ILE A 51 0.33 2.46 10.01
N LYS A 52 0.78 3.48 10.75
CA LYS A 52 1.93 4.31 10.35
C LYS A 52 3.20 3.51 10.09
N ASP A 53 3.51 2.54 10.95
CA ASP A 53 4.66 1.66 10.79
C ASP A 53 4.50 0.75 9.56
N GLU A 54 3.31 0.21 9.33
CA GLU A 54 2.98 -0.55 8.12
C GLU A 54 3.17 0.29 6.85
N LEU A 55 2.63 1.51 6.81
CA LEU A 55 2.76 2.41 5.66
C LEU A 55 4.24 2.74 5.37
N ARG A 56 5.07 2.96 6.40
CA ARG A 56 6.51 3.22 6.22
C ARG A 56 7.25 2.02 5.65
N ASN A 57 6.96 0.84 6.15
CA ASN A 57 7.58 -0.39 5.66
C ASN A 57 7.16 -0.68 4.22
N ASN A 58 5.87 -0.50 3.91
CA ASN A 58 5.34 -0.69 2.57
C ASN A 58 5.93 0.33 1.59
N LEU A 59 6.05 1.60 1.99
CA LEU A 59 6.67 2.64 1.16
C LEU A 59 8.12 2.27 0.80
N ALA A 60 8.92 1.84 1.79
CA ALA A 60 10.30 1.45 1.55
C ALA A 60 10.41 0.27 0.57
N GLN A 61 9.54 -0.74 0.72
CA GLN A 61 9.49 -1.88 -0.19
C GLN A 61 9.05 -1.48 -1.60
N LEU A 62 8.03 -0.62 -1.71
CA LEU A 62 7.53 -0.11 -2.99
C LEU A 62 8.61 0.68 -3.74
N GLU A 63 9.33 1.57 -3.06
CA GLU A 63 10.40 2.36 -3.68
C GLU A 63 11.54 1.46 -4.20
N GLU A 64 11.92 0.43 -3.43
CA GLU A 64 12.96 -0.52 -3.85
C GLU A 64 12.53 -1.35 -5.07
N SER A 65 11.32 -1.88 -5.05
CA SER A 65 10.85 -2.74 -6.15
C SER A 65 10.57 -1.96 -7.41
N ARG A 66 9.95 -0.78 -7.31
CA ARG A 66 9.70 0.12 -8.42
C ARG A 66 11.01 0.44 -9.14
N LEU A 67 12.05 0.82 -8.39
CA LEU A 67 13.36 1.14 -8.97
C LEU A 67 13.97 -0.02 -9.77
N LYS A 68 13.77 -1.27 -9.32
CA LYS A 68 14.26 -2.46 -10.03
C LYS A 68 13.37 -2.81 -11.23
N ASN A 69 12.06 -2.83 -11.03
CA ASN A 69 11.08 -3.27 -12.02
C ASN A 69 10.97 -2.31 -13.20
N GLN A 70 11.10 -0.99 -12.97
CA GLN A 70 11.04 0.01 -14.04
C GLN A 70 12.23 -0.03 -15.00
N LYS A 71 13.33 -0.71 -14.64
CA LYS A 71 14.42 -0.95 -15.59
C LYS A 71 14.06 -1.96 -16.67
N ILE A 72 13.09 -2.84 -16.42
CA ILE A 72 12.72 -3.91 -17.35
C ILE A 72 12.12 -3.32 -18.65
N PRO A 73 11.09 -2.44 -18.61
CA PRO A 73 10.62 -1.76 -19.82
C PRO A 73 11.74 -1.01 -20.55
N SER A 74 12.54 -0.21 -19.83
CA SER A 74 13.62 0.58 -20.45
C SER A 74 14.66 -0.30 -21.16
N PHE A 75 15.00 -1.44 -20.57
CA PHE A 75 15.90 -2.43 -21.19
C PHE A 75 15.33 -2.95 -22.51
N PHE A 76 14.05 -3.34 -22.53
CA PHE A 76 13.44 -3.90 -23.74
C PHE A 76 13.17 -2.84 -24.81
N ASP A 77 12.83 -1.61 -24.43
CA ASP A 77 12.68 -0.50 -25.37
C ASP A 77 14.01 -0.19 -26.06
N GLU A 78 15.12 -0.15 -25.31
CA GLU A 78 16.45 0.07 -25.88
C GLU A 78 16.91 -1.12 -26.71
N LEU A 79 16.69 -2.35 -26.25
CA LEU A 79 16.99 -3.57 -27.00
C LEU A 79 16.27 -3.57 -28.36
N GLY A 80 14.96 -3.31 -28.37
CA GLY A 80 14.16 -3.25 -29.59
C GLY A 80 14.58 -2.13 -30.55
N SER A 81 15.13 -1.02 -30.02
CA SER A 81 15.67 0.06 -30.86
C SER A 81 16.99 -0.29 -31.55
N LEU A 82 17.72 -1.27 -31.01
CA LEU A 82 19.00 -1.77 -31.53
C LEU A 82 18.82 -2.97 -32.47
N GLU A 83 17.69 -3.68 -32.38
CA GLU A 83 17.37 -4.79 -33.26
C GLU A 83 17.06 -4.33 -34.68
N ASN A 84 17.53 -5.09 -35.68
CA ASN A 84 17.14 -4.88 -37.06
C ASN A 84 15.73 -5.45 -37.33
N LYS A 85 15.26 -5.37 -38.59
CA LYS A 85 13.95 -5.91 -39.00
C LYS A 85 13.79 -7.42 -38.81
N GLU A 86 14.89 -8.15 -38.65
CA GLU A 86 14.93 -9.60 -38.47
C GLU A 86 15.03 -9.99 -36.98
N GLY A 87 15.08 -9.01 -36.06
CA GLY A 87 15.29 -9.22 -34.63
C GLY A 87 16.75 -9.50 -34.27
N ASP A 88 17.69 -9.21 -35.16
CA ASP A 88 19.11 -9.42 -34.94
C ASP A 88 19.78 -8.15 -34.41
N LEU A 89 20.63 -8.31 -33.38
CA LEU A 89 21.51 -7.26 -32.88
C LEU A 89 22.77 -7.14 -33.73
N VAL A 90 22.74 -6.28 -34.75
CA VAL A 90 23.88 -6.02 -35.64
C VAL A 90 24.46 -4.63 -35.38
N LEU A 91 25.47 -4.56 -34.52
CA LEU A 91 25.96 -3.29 -33.94
C LEU A 91 27.49 -3.16 -34.04
N ASN A 92 28.00 -1.95 -33.88
CA ASN A 92 29.41 -1.71 -33.59
C ASN A 92 29.75 -2.19 -32.15
N PRO A 93 30.93 -2.82 -31.91
CA PRO A 93 31.44 -3.13 -30.57
C PRO A 93 31.28 -2.02 -29.52
N ASP A 94 31.49 -0.75 -29.88
CA ASP A 94 31.36 0.37 -28.94
C ASP A 94 29.92 0.54 -28.46
N MET A 95 28.94 0.48 -29.38
CA MET A 95 27.52 0.55 -29.04
C MET A 95 27.08 -0.66 -28.19
N MET A 96 27.56 -1.86 -28.54
CA MET A 96 27.27 -3.06 -27.76
C MET A 96 27.84 -2.97 -26.34
N ASN A 97 29.06 -2.45 -26.19
CA ASN A 97 29.67 -2.28 -24.87
C ASN A 97 28.89 -1.27 -24.02
N ILE A 98 28.43 -0.16 -24.62
CA ILE A 98 27.60 0.82 -23.92
C ILE A 98 26.28 0.18 -23.44
N PHE A 99 25.61 -0.58 -24.30
CA PHE A 99 24.36 -1.28 -23.96
C PHE A 99 24.55 -2.28 -22.81
N VAL A 100 25.58 -3.14 -22.89
CA VAL A 100 25.87 -4.13 -21.85
C VAL A 100 26.30 -3.48 -20.54
N GLN A 101 27.03 -2.36 -20.58
CA GLN A 101 27.41 -1.61 -19.38
C GLN A 101 26.21 -0.92 -18.72
N ARG A 102 25.20 -0.54 -19.50
CA ARG A 102 23.97 0.06 -18.97
C ARG A 102 23.05 -0.96 -18.32
N TYR A 103 23.02 -2.18 -18.84
CA TYR A 103 22.13 -3.26 -18.38
C TYR A 103 22.88 -4.57 -18.04
N PRO A 104 23.89 -4.52 -17.17
CA PRO A 104 24.70 -5.69 -16.84
C PRO A 104 23.90 -6.83 -16.18
N GLU A 105 22.77 -6.51 -15.55
CA GLU A 105 21.86 -7.46 -14.91
C GLU A 105 20.95 -8.19 -15.90
N PHE A 106 20.66 -7.59 -17.06
CA PHE A 106 19.66 -8.11 -18.00
C PHE A 106 20.28 -8.87 -19.17
N TYR A 107 21.45 -8.46 -19.67
CA TYR A 107 22.03 -9.03 -20.88
C TYR A 107 23.44 -9.57 -20.65
N ARG A 108 23.67 -10.83 -21.03
CA ARG A 108 25.01 -11.41 -21.06
C ARG A 108 25.39 -11.81 -22.48
N LYS A 109 26.40 -11.13 -23.01
CA LYS A 109 27.02 -11.46 -24.31
C LYS A 109 27.64 -12.86 -24.24
N MET A 110 27.31 -13.71 -25.22
CA MET A 110 27.92 -15.03 -25.37
C MET A 110 28.90 -15.07 -26.53
N ASP A 111 28.51 -14.52 -27.69
CA ASP A 111 29.30 -14.61 -28.91
C ASP A 111 29.01 -13.44 -29.87
N SER A 112 29.85 -13.24 -30.87
CA SER A 112 29.67 -12.27 -31.94
C SER A 112 30.28 -12.74 -33.25
N VAL A 113 29.53 -12.61 -34.35
CA VAL A 113 29.99 -12.93 -35.70
C VAL A 113 30.14 -11.63 -36.50
N LYS A 114 31.29 -11.41 -37.13
CA LYS A 114 31.49 -10.24 -38.00
C LYS A 114 30.58 -10.36 -39.23
N VAL A 115 29.80 -9.31 -39.51
CA VAL A 115 28.88 -9.25 -40.66
C VAL A 115 29.41 -8.31 -41.73
N ASP A 116 30.01 -7.19 -41.33
CA ASP A 116 30.57 -6.19 -42.24
C ASP A 116 31.73 -5.43 -41.55
N ASP A 117 32.30 -4.44 -42.22
CA ASP A 117 33.29 -3.55 -41.60
C ASP A 117 32.68 -2.85 -40.38
N LYS A 118 33.30 -3.09 -39.21
CA LYS A 118 32.87 -2.60 -37.89
C LYS A 118 31.51 -3.09 -37.39
N LEU A 119 30.81 -3.97 -38.11
CA LEU A 119 29.51 -4.50 -37.69
C LEU A 119 29.59 -5.98 -37.31
N TYR A 120 29.00 -6.31 -36.16
CA TYR A 120 28.97 -7.64 -35.60
C TYR A 120 27.55 -8.01 -35.22
N LYS A 121 27.15 -9.23 -35.56
CA LYS A 121 25.92 -9.85 -35.09
C LYS A 121 26.18 -10.47 -33.73
N TYR A 122 25.49 -9.99 -32.69
CA TYR A 122 25.64 -10.47 -31.32
C TYR A 122 24.62 -11.54 -30.98
N LYS A 123 25.10 -12.59 -30.29
CA LYS A 123 24.24 -13.56 -29.63
C LYS A 123 24.45 -13.46 -28.12
N GLY A 124 23.34 -13.43 -27.39
CA GLY A 124 23.33 -13.38 -25.95
C GLY A 124 22.05 -13.96 -25.40
N PHE A 125 21.97 -14.00 -24.08
CA PHE A 125 20.74 -14.35 -23.40
C PHE A 125 20.29 -13.18 -22.52
N THR A 126 18.98 -12.99 -22.47
CA THR A 126 18.33 -12.03 -21.60
C THR A 126 17.87 -12.74 -20.33
N LYS A 127 18.08 -12.12 -19.18
CA LYS A 127 17.59 -12.59 -17.90
C LYS A 127 16.79 -11.48 -17.24
N VAL A 128 15.53 -11.76 -16.92
CA VAL A 128 14.65 -10.80 -16.26
C VAL A 128 14.34 -11.32 -14.86
N TYR A 129 14.51 -10.44 -13.88
CA TYR A 129 14.11 -10.67 -12.49
C TYR A 129 13.08 -9.63 -12.12
N LEU A 130 11.87 -10.08 -11.84
CA LEU A 130 10.81 -9.24 -11.29
C LEU A 130 10.96 -9.24 -9.77
N GLU A 131 11.11 -8.06 -9.18
CA GLU A 131 11.10 -7.89 -7.73
C GLU A 131 9.64 -7.91 -7.26
N ILE A 132 9.31 -8.84 -6.36
CA ILE A 132 7.95 -9.01 -5.83
C ILE A 132 7.90 -8.38 -4.44
N THR A 133 7.05 -7.38 -4.25
CA THR A 133 6.81 -6.76 -2.95
C THR A 133 5.64 -7.37 -2.22
N ASP A 134 5.76 -7.48 -0.90
CA ASP A 134 4.67 -7.84 -0.01
C ASP A 134 4.19 -6.61 0.77
N LEU A 135 3.33 -5.83 0.12
CA LEU A 135 2.72 -4.66 0.73
C LEU A 135 1.68 -5.11 1.77
N SER A 136 1.99 -5.02 3.05
CA SER A 136 1.09 -5.50 4.11
C SER A 136 -0.17 -4.63 4.21
N ASN A 137 -1.28 -5.22 4.66
CA ASN A 137 -2.50 -4.51 5.04
C ASN A 137 -3.03 -4.99 6.40
N ILE A 138 -2.19 -5.67 7.18
CA ILE A 138 -2.60 -6.37 8.41
C ILE A 138 -3.08 -5.37 9.45
N ALA A 139 -2.36 -4.26 9.66
CA ALA A 139 -2.74 -3.24 10.63
C ALA A 139 -4.12 -2.63 10.28
N TRP A 140 -4.37 -2.41 8.99
CA TRP A 140 -5.66 -1.90 8.52
C TRP A 140 -6.80 -2.91 8.66
N GLU A 141 -6.58 -4.16 8.25
CA GLU A 141 -7.59 -5.22 8.39
C GLU A 141 -7.91 -5.53 9.85
N ILE A 142 -6.89 -5.54 10.73
CA ILE A 142 -7.11 -5.67 12.17
C ILE A 142 -7.94 -4.48 12.68
N SER A 143 -7.62 -3.26 12.25
CA SER A 143 -8.36 -2.07 12.68
C SER A 143 -9.83 -2.10 12.26
N LYS A 144 -10.12 -2.64 11.08
CA LYS A 144 -11.49 -2.89 10.62
C LYS A 144 -12.19 -3.97 11.45
N SER A 145 -11.53 -5.12 11.65
CA SER A 145 -12.14 -6.26 12.34
C SER A 145 -12.38 -6.04 13.83
N THR A 146 -11.55 -5.23 14.50
CA THR A 146 -11.75 -4.83 15.90
C THR A 146 -12.72 -3.66 16.07
N GLY A 147 -13.21 -3.09 14.96
CA GLY A 147 -14.10 -1.93 14.96
C GLY A 147 -13.44 -0.59 15.34
N ILE A 148 -12.13 -0.58 15.64
CA ILE A 148 -11.43 0.64 16.09
C ILE A 148 -11.34 1.69 14.98
N PHE A 149 -11.43 1.28 13.71
CA PHE A 149 -11.44 2.21 12.59
C PHE A 149 -12.63 3.19 12.65
N HIS A 150 -13.76 2.83 13.26
CA HIS A 150 -14.90 3.74 13.42
C HIS A 150 -14.58 4.96 14.29
N GLU A 151 -13.52 4.89 15.09
CA GLU A 151 -13.03 5.98 15.94
C GLU A 151 -12.12 6.96 15.19
N PHE A 152 -11.73 6.62 13.96
CA PHE A 152 -10.93 7.49 13.11
C PHE A 152 -11.81 8.58 12.49
N GLY A 153 -11.26 9.78 12.31
CA GLY A 153 -11.97 10.86 11.61
C GLY A 153 -12.35 10.46 10.19
N TYR A 154 -13.48 10.99 9.69
CA TYR A 154 -14.01 10.67 8.36
C TYR A 154 -12.98 10.87 7.23
N ASP A 155 -12.26 11.99 7.24
CA ASP A 155 -11.24 12.29 6.22
C ASP A 155 -10.09 11.28 6.26
N CYS A 156 -9.68 10.88 7.45
CA CYS A 156 -8.64 9.85 7.63
C CYS A 156 -9.09 8.49 7.08
N LEU A 157 -10.34 8.11 7.36
CA LEU A 157 -10.92 6.88 6.83
C LEU A 157 -10.97 6.87 5.32
N TYR A 158 -11.41 7.98 4.73
CA TYR A 158 -11.45 8.12 3.28
C TYR A 158 -10.07 7.99 2.65
N GLN A 159 -9.06 8.64 3.24
CA GLN A 159 -7.68 8.57 2.78
C GLN A 159 -7.08 7.18 2.93
N LEU A 160 -7.24 6.52 4.08
CA LEU A 160 -6.76 5.13 4.29
C LEU A 160 -7.44 4.18 3.30
N GLN A 161 -8.76 4.26 3.15
CA GLN A 161 -9.50 3.40 2.25
C GLN A 161 -9.04 3.57 0.80
N GLY A 162 -8.83 4.81 0.36
CA GLY A 162 -8.30 5.11 -0.98
C GLY A 162 -6.89 4.57 -1.18
N LEU A 163 -6.01 4.76 -0.20
CA LEU A 163 -4.63 4.28 -0.23
C LEU A 163 -4.57 2.74 -0.32
N TYR A 164 -5.28 2.02 0.55
CA TYR A 164 -5.27 0.56 0.53
C TYR A 164 -5.97 -0.01 -0.72
N HIS A 165 -6.93 0.71 -1.30
CA HIS A 165 -7.48 0.34 -2.60
C HIS A 165 -6.44 0.43 -3.72
N THR A 166 -5.68 1.53 -3.79
CA THR A 166 -4.58 1.67 -4.76
C THR A 166 -3.49 0.61 -4.52
N GLN A 167 -3.19 0.28 -3.26
CA GLN A 167 -2.28 -0.82 -2.92
C GLN A 167 -2.74 -2.16 -3.51
N ASP A 168 -4.03 -2.47 -3.43
CA ASP A 168 -4.59 -3.71 -3.99
C ASP A 168 -4.53 -3.72 -5.53
N LEU A 169 -4.68 -2.57 -6.19
CA LEU A 169 -4.49 -2.45 -7.64
C LEU A 169 -3.04 -2.74 -8.03
N VAL A 170 -2.05 -2.18 -7.32
CA VAL A 170 -0.62 -2.46 -7.54
C VAL A 170 -0.33 -3.96 -7.37
N LYS A 171 -0.82 -4.59 -6.30
CA LYS A 171 -0.69 -6.05 -6.10
C LYS A 171 -1.30 -6.85 -7.25
N GLY A 172 -2.45 -6.41 -7.76
CA GLY A 172 -3.12 -7.02 -8.90
C GLY A 172 -2.28 -6.96 -10.18
N GLU A 173 -1.69 -5.81 -10.49
CA GLU A 173 -0.80 -5.66 -11.65
C GLU A 173 0.51 -6.45 -11.49
N LEU A 174 1.10 -6.47 -10.29
CA LEU A 174 2.29 -7.27 -10.01
C LEU A 174 2.06 -8.77 -10.23
N LYS A 175 0.86 -9.26 -9.88
CA LYS A 175 0.45 -10.63 -10.19
C LYS A 175 0.38 -10.87 -11.71
N LYS A 176 -0.23 -9.95 -12.46
CA LYS A 176 -0.27 -10.04 -13.94
C LYS A 176 1.12 -10.01 -14.56
N ALA A 177 2.03 -9.18 -14.03
CA ALA A 177 3.42 -9.14 -14.47
C ALA A 177 4.13 -10.48 -14.22
N THR A 178 3.89 -11.10 -13.06
CA THR A 178 4.42 -12.42 -12.72
C THR A 178 3.90 -13.50 -13.67
N GLU A 179 2.60 -13.47 -14.00
CA GLU A 179 1.97 -14.37 -14.96
C GLU A 179 2.53 -14.19 -16.37
N ALA A 180 2.70 -12.94 -16.83
CA ALA A 180 3.30 -12.62 -18.12
C ALA A 180 4.75 -13.12 -18.23
N LEU A 181 5.54 -12.92 -17.18
CA LEU A 181 6.91 -13.45 -17.09
C LEU A 181 6.93 -14.98 -17.14
N GLY A 182 6.03 -15.63 -16.40
CA GLY A 182 5.89 -17.10 -16.38
C GLY A 182 5.48 -17.68 -17.73
N ASN A 183 4.58 -16.99 -18.44
CA ASN A 183 4.12 -17.36 -19.79
C ASN A 183 5.08 -16.95 -20.91
N LYS A 184 6.21 -16.32 -20.57
CA LYS A 184 7.22 -15.79 -21.52
C LYS A 184 6.64 -14.75 -22.49
N SER A 185 5.58 -14.04 -22.09
CA SER A 185 4.99 -12.95 -22.88
C SER A 185 5.63 -11.63 -22.49
N ILE A 186 6.72 -11.27 -23.17
CA ILE A 186 7.50 -10.06 -22.86
C ILE A 186 6.71 -8.78 -23.16
N ASP A 187 5.95 -8.74 -24.26
CA ASP A 187 5.14 -7.56 -24.61
C ASP A 187 4.03 -7.29 -23.58
N ASP A 188 3.43 -8.36 -23.03
CA ASP A 188 2.46 -8.22 -21.94
C ASP A 188 3.14 -7.76 -20.66
N LEU A 189 4.32 -8.30 -20.33
CA LEU A 189 5.10 -7.88 -19.17
C LEU A 189 5.42 -6.39 -19.23
N ILE A 190 5.97 -5.91 -20.36
CA ILE A 190 6.32 -4.49 -20.54
C ILE A 190 5.09 -3.60 -20.37
N ARG A 191 3.98 -3.94 -21.04
CA ARG A 191 2.74 -3.17 -20.94
C ARG A 191 2.20 -3.10 -19.52
N VAL A 192 2.22 -4.21 -18.80
CA VAL A 192 1.77 -4.26 -17.40
C VAL A 192 2.69 -3.41 -16.53
N LEU A 193 4.01 -3.54 -16.66
CA LEU A 193 4.97 -2.76 -15.86
C LEU A 193 4.89 -1.26 -16.13
N SER A 194 4.67 -0.84 -17.38
CA SER A 194 4.48 0.57 -17.74
C SER A 194 3.20 1.16 -17.15
N PHE A 195 2.12 0.39 -17.09
CA PHE A 195 0.90 0.81 -16.40
C PHE A 195 1.07 0.83 -14.88
N MET A 196 1.76 -0.18 -14.35
CA MET A 196 2.06 -0.31 -12.92
C MET A 196 2.86 0.88 -12.40
N ASP A 197 3.80 1.46 -13.17
CA ASP A 197 4.57 2.65 -12.76
C ASP A 197 3.69 3.81 -12.30
N GLN A 198 2.57 4.04 -13.01
CA GLN A 198 1.64 5.12 -12.70
C GLN A 198 0.92 4.86 -11.36
N LEU A 199 0.52 3.61 -11.13
CA LEU A 199 -0.13 3.19 -9.89
C LEU A 199 0.85 3.25 -8.71
N GLU A 200 2.08 2.78 -8.90
CA GLU A 200 3.13 2.82 -7.88
C GLU A 200 3.49 4.27 -7.52
N ALA A 201 3.62 5.17 -8.51
CA ALA A 201 3.86 6.59 -8.25
C ALA A 201 2.72 7.25 -7.46
N GLN A 202 1.47 6.93 -7.81
CA GLN A 202 0.30 7.41 -7.06
C GLN A 202 0.30 6.87 -5.62
N LEU A 203 0.55 5.56 -5.45
CA LEU A 203 0.59 4.91 -4.15
C LEU A 203 1.72 5.47 -3.27
N GLU A 204 2.90 5.72 -3.85
CA GLU A 204 4.03 6.34 -3.18
C GLU A 204 3.66 7.73 -2.62
N SER A 205 2.98 8.56 -3.41
CA SER A 205 2.47 9.85 -2.96
C SER A 205 1.46 9.69 -1.81
N GLN A 206 0.50 8.77 -1.96
CA GLN A 206 -0.50 8.51 -0.93
C GLN A 206 0.12 8.02 0.38
N TYR A 207 1.13 7.15 0.33
CA TYR A 207 1.88 6.73 1.53
C TYR A 207 2.57 7.91 2.19
N LYS A 208 3.30 8.74 1.42
CA LYS A 208 4.02 9.91 1.94
C LYS A 208 3.05 10.90 2.60
N ASP A 209 1.97 11.22 1.92
CA ASP A 209 0.94 12.12 2.43
C ASP A 209 0.30 11.56 3.70
N MET A 210 -0.04 10.28 3.73
CA MET A 210 -0.69 9.69 4.89
C MET A 210 0.25 9.55 6.08
N ILE A 211 1.51 9.14 5.89
CA ILE A 211 2.52 9.07 6.96
C ILE A 211 2.71 10.43 7.64
N ASN A 212 2.65 11.51 6.87
CA ASN A 212 2.78 12.87 7.40
C ASN A 212 1.53 13.36 8.14
N ASN A 213 0.35 12.91 7.72
CA ASN A 213 -0.93 13.40 8.24
C ASN A 213 -1.63 12.45 9.21
N ILE A 214 -1.15 11.22 9.41
CA ILE A 214 -1.82 10.20 10.23
C ILE A 214 -2.00 10.61 11.69
N ASP A 215 -1.15 11.51 12.21
CA ASP A 215 -1.32 12.03 13.57
C ASP A 215 -2.54 12.97 13.69
N ASN A 216 -3.04 13.50 12.58
CA ASN A 216 -4.30 14.26 12.51
C ASN A 216 -5.54 13.36 12.53
N CYS A 217 -5.36 12.03 12.49
CA CYS A 217 -6.45 11.07 12.63
C CYS A 217 -6.88 10.81 14.09
N LYS A 218 -6.20 11.46 15.05
CA LYS A 218 -6.42 11.31 16.50
C LYS A 218 -7.75 11.84 16.99
#